data_AF-A0A5C4WA43-F1
#
_entry.id   AF-A0A5C4WA43-F1
#
_cell.length_a   1.000
_cell.length_b   1.000
_cell.length_c   1.000
_cell.angle_alpha   90.00
_cell.angle_beta   90.00
_cell.angle_gamma   90.00
#
_symmetry.space_group_name_H-M   'P 1'
#
loop_
_entity.id
_entity.type
_entity.pdbx_description
1 polymer ?
#
loop_
_entity_poly.entity_id
_entity_poly.type
_entity_poly.pdbx_seq_one_letter_code
_entity_poly.pdbx_strand_id
1 'polypeptide(L)'
;MDEQTPGGEGDIGSVGEEALKLFGALADLARQHGGDAAGGIGDLAGQAAAAAREIDEHIATDSAECRYCPVCRVVHAVRQTSPEVRTHLMVAASSLLQAAAGLLETPPQGGSPRGPGVERIDLDADPDDAPDLGDTP
;
A
#
# COMPACT_ATOMS: atom_id res chain seq x y z
N MET A 1 -32.17 -18.34 22.52
CA MET A 1 -32.33 -16.89 22.30
C MET A 1 -31.11 -16.31 22.96
N ASP A 2 -30.02 -16.30 22.21
CA ASP A 2 -28.72 -15.87 22.69
C ASP A 2 -28.29 -14.79 21.71
N GLU A 3 -28.43 -13.54 22.18
CA GLU A 3 -27.97 -12.33 21.52
C GLU A 3 -26.47 -12.44 21.23
N GLN A 4 -26.11 -12.52 19.95
CA GLN A 4 -24.76 -12.29 19.50
C GLN A 4 -24.64 -10.80 19.14
N THR A 5 -23.99 -10.05 20.04
CA THR A 5 -23.64 -8.64 19.94
C THR A 5 -22.99 -8.31 18.58
N PRO A 6 -23.36 -7.20 17.91
CA PRO A 6 -22.77 -6.82 16.63
C PRO A 6 -21.28 -6.49 16.79
N GLY A 7 -20.45 -7.08 15.92
CA GLY A 7 -19.02 -6.79 15.84
C GLY A 7 -18.77 -5.31 15.58
N GLY A 8 -17.84 -4.74 16.35
CA GLY A 8 -17.68 -3.30 16.54
C GLY A 8 -17.48 -2.49 15.27
N GLU A 9 -18.40 -1.56 15.06
CA GLU A 9 -18.26 -0.42 14.15
C GLU A 9 -17.08 0.48 14.58
N GLY A 10 -15.97 0.34 13.85
CA GLY A 10 -14.99 1.35 13.45
C GLY A 10 -14.80 2.61 14.31
N ASP A 11 -13.95 2.51 15.34
CA ASP A 11 -13.24 3.69 15.86
C ASP A 11 -11.96 3.88 15.03
N ILE A 12 -12.05 4.74 14.01
CA ILE A 12 -10.86 5.17 13.27
C ILE A 12 -10.06 6.04 14.25
N GLY A 13 -8.88 5.56 14.66
CA GLY A 13 -7.98 6.28 15.55
C GLY A 13 -7.56 7.65 14.98
N SER A 14 -6.78 8.42 15.73
CA SER A 14 -6.35 9.73 15.23
C SER A 14 -5.62 9.60 13.89
N VAL A 15 -5.79 10.58 12.99
CA VAL A 15 -5.10 10.61 11.68
C VAL A 15 -3.58 10.42 11.84
N GLY A 16 -3.00 10.93 12.93
CA GLY A 16 -1.58 10.74 13.23
C GLY A 16 -1.21 9.29 13.55
N GLU A 17 -2.04 8.60 14.33
CA GLU A 17 -1.85 7.19 14.68
C GLU A 17 -1.92 6.31 13.42
N GLU A 18 -2.94 6.53 12.59
CA GLU A 18 -3.12 5.78 11.34
C GLU A 18 -2.03 6.09 10.31
N ALA A 19 -1.56 7.35 10.26
CA ALA A 19 -0.41 7.71 9.42
C ALA A 19 0.87 6.97 9.88
N LEU A 20 1.11 6.85 11.19
CA LEU A 20 2.25 6.10 11.71
C LEU A 20 2.16 4.61 11.37
N LYS A 21 0.97 4.01 11.42
CA LYS A 21 0.75 2.63 10.99
C LYS A 21 1.05 2.46 9.49
N LEU A 22 0.59 3.39 8.65
CA LEU A 22 0.89 3.40 7.21
C LEU A 22 2.40 3.49 6.95
N PHE A 23 3.10 4.41 7.62
CA PHE A 23 4.55 4.54 7.49
C PHE A 23 5.29 3.30 7.99
N GLY A 24 4.79 2.65 9.04
CA GLY A 24 5.29 1.37 9.53
C GLY A 24 5.21 0.29 8.46
N ALA A 25 4.03 0.10 7.85
CA ALA A 25 3.80 -0.87 6.78
C ALA A 25 4.65 -0.58 5.53
N LEU A 26 4.78 0.70 5.14
CA LEU A 26 5.64 1.12 4.03
C LEU A 26 7.12 0.83 4.31
N ALA A 27 7.58 1.06 5.53
CA ALA A 27 8.96 0.75 5.92
C ALA A 27 9.22 -0.76 5.94
N ASP A 28 8.23 -1.57 6.35
CA ASP A 28 8.30 -3.04 6.26
C ASP A 28 8.36 -3.51 4.81
N LEU A 29 7.57 -2.92 3.91
CA LEU A 29 7.60 -3.21 2.48
C LEU A 29 8.95 -2.84 1.85
N ALA A 30 9.48 -1.66 2.19
CA ALA A 30 10.79 -1.20 1.72
C ALA A 30 11.92 -2.14 2.18
N ARG A 31 11.84 -2.68 3.40
CA ARG A 31 12.79 -3.70 3.88
C ARG A 31 12.67 -5.02 3.10
N GLN A 32 11.45 -5.43 2.74
CA GLN A 32 11.21 -6.65 1.97
C GLN A 32 11.71 -6.56 0.53
N HIS A 33 11.60 -5.39 -0.11
CA HIS A 33 12.05 -5.17 -1.49
C HIS A 33 13.46 -4.57 -1.61
N GLY A 34 14.06 -4.10 -0.51
CA GLY A 34 15.43 -3.55 -0.48
C GLY A 34 16.54 -4.60 -0.62
N GLY A 35 16.22 -5.89 -0.53
CA GLY A 35 17.15 -7.00 -0.74
C GLY A 35 17.60 -7.17 -2.19
N ASP A 36 16.82 -6.67 -3.16
CA ASP A 36 17.09 -6.79 -4.60
C ASP A 36 17.77 -5.54 -5.21
N ALA A 37 18.20 -4.59 -4.38
CA ALA A 37 18.87 -3.35 -4.79
C ALA A 37 20.34 -3.55 -5.26
N ALA A 38 20.67 -4.72 -5.83
CA ALA A 38 21.96 -4.98 -6.46
C ALA A 38 22.05 -4.40 -7.89
N GLY A 39 20.91 -4.00 -8.48
CA GLY A 39 20.83 -3.21 -9.71
C GLY A 39 20.81 -1.72 -9.38
N GLY A 40 21.79 -0.97 -9.90
CA GLY A 40 21.94 0.45 -9.59
C GLY A 40 20.70 1.31 -9.93
N ILE A 41 20.65 2.52 -9.39
CA ILE A 41 19.60 3.55 -9.56
C ILE A 41 19.03 3.71 -10.98
N GLY A 42 19.83 3.44 -12.03
CA GLY A 42 19.35 3.50 -13.43
C GLY A 42 18.41 2.36 -13.83
N ASP A 43 18.62 1.15 -13.31
CA ASP A 43 17.77 -0.01 -13.61
C ASP A 43 16.42 0.09 -12.88
N LEU A 44 16.46 0.52 -11.62
CA LEU A 44 15.27 0.86 -10.84
C LEU A 44 14.45 1.99 -11.48
N ALA A 45 15.11 3.04 -11.98
CA ALA A 45 14.43 4.12 -12.69
C ALA A 45 13.78 3.63 -14.00
N GLY A 46 14.43 2.72 -14.73
CA GLY A 46 13.90 2.09 -15.94
C GLY A 46 12.67 1.22 -15.66
N GLN A 47 12.75 0.36 -14.64
CA GLN A 47 11.62 -0.49 -14.23
C GLN A 47 10.44 0.33 -13.70
N ALA A 48 10.70 1.37 -12.90
CA ALA A 48 9.67 2.28 -12.41
C ALA A 48 8.98 3.03 -13.56
N ALA A 49 9.73 3.46 -14.59
CA ALA A 49 9.16 4.13 -15.75
C ALA A 49 8.29 3.18 -16.61
N ALA A 50 8.68 1.92 -16.73
CA ALA A 50 7.89 0.90 -17.45
C ALA A 50 6.58 0.59 -16.71
N ALA A 51 6.66 0.31 -15.40
CA ALA A 51 5.49 0.08 -14.55
C ALA A 51 4.55 1.30 -14.54
N ALA A 52 5.09 2.52 -14.48
CA ALA A 52 4.29 3.73 -14.52
C ALA A 52 3.49 3.87 -15.83
N ARG A 53 4.04 3.46 -16.98
CA ARG A 53 3.29 3.50 -18.25
C ARG A 53 2.17 2.47 -18.30
N GLU A 54 2.42 1.25 -17.82
CA GLU A 54 1.41 0.19 -17.76
C GLU A 54 0.25 0.57 -16.83
N ILE A 55 0.57 1.20 -15.70
CA ILE A 55 -0.43 1.71 -14.76
C ILE A 55 -1.21 2.89 -15.35
N ASP A 56 -0.55 3.83 -16.04
CA ASP A 56 -1.22 4.99 -16.66
C ASP A 56 -2.24 4.58 -17.73
N GLU A 57 -2.04 3.45 -18.40
CA GLU A 57 -3.00 2.90 -19.38
C GLU A 57 -4.31 2.40 -18.73
N HIS A 58 -4.28 2.08 -17.42
CA HIS A 58 -5.42 1.54 -16.68
C HIS A 58 -5.95 2.46 -15.57
N ILE A 59 -5.27 3.56 -15.27
CA ILE A 59 -5.65 4.55 -14.25
C ILE A 59 -6.19 5.82 -14.91
N ALA A 60 -7.24 6.40 -14.33
CA ALA A 60 -7.81 7.69 -14.72
C ALA A 60 -8.38 7.74 -16.15
N THR A 61 -9.15 6.71 -16.52
CA THR A 61 -9.92 6.60 -17.79
C THR A 61 -11.17 7.50 -17.83
N ASP A 62 -11.27 8.50 -16.94
CA ASP A 62 -12.43 9.38 -16.73
C ASP A 62 -13.77 8.66 -16.42
N SER A 63 -13.69 7.41 -15.96
CA SER A 63 -14.86 6.60 -15.60
C SER A 63 -15.47 7.01 -14.25
N ALA A 64 -16.71 6.59 -13.98
CA ALA A 64 -17.45 7.00 -12.78
C ALA A 64 -16.79 6.50 -11.49
N GLU A 65 -16.15 5.34 -11.54
CA GLU A 65 -15.38 4.72 -10.47
C GLU A 65 -14.13 5.55 -10.08
N CYS A 66 -13.58 6.36 -10.99
CA CYS A 66 -12.44 7.23 -10.70
C CYS A 66 -12.77 8.36 -9.70
N ARG A 67 -14.06 8.65 -9.45
CA ARG A 67 -14.50 9.61 -8.42
C ARG A 67 -14.37 9.08 -6.99
N TYR A 68 -14.26 7.76 -6.83
CA TYR A 68 -14.25 7.10 -5.51
C TYR A 68 -12.90 6.44 -5.19
N CYS A 69 -12.10 6.06 -6.20
CA CYS A 69 -10.77 5.51 -5.99
C CYS A 69 -9.78 6.57 -5.43
N PRO A 70 -9.09 6.31 -4.29
CA PRO A 70 -8.16 7.27 -3.70
C PRO A 70 -6.94 7.56 -4.60
N VAL A 71 -6.45 6.56 -5.34
CA VAL A 71 -5.35 6.73 -6.30
C VAL A 71 -5.77 7.66 -7.43
N CYS A 72 -6.95 7.44 -8.02
CA CYS A 72 -7.47 8.28 -9.10
C CYS A 72 -7.69 9.73 -8.64
N ARG A 73 -8.13 9.95 -7.39
CA ARG A 73 -8.24 11.32 -6.83
C ARG A 73 -6.89 12.02 -6.73
N VAL A 74 -5.85 11.32 -6.29
CA VAL A 74 -4.50 11.89 -6.21
C VAL A 74 -3.96 12.20 -7.61
N VAL A 75 -4.10 11.28 -8.56
CA VAL A 75 -3.70 11.49 -9.96
C VAL A 75 -4.42 12.69 -10.57
N HIS A 76 -5.73 12.80 -10.35
CA HIS A 76 -6.52 13.94 -10.82
C HIS A 76 -6.02 15.27 -10.22
N ALA A 77 -5.75 15.31 -8.91
CA ALA A 77 -5.21 16.49 -8.26
C ALA A 77 -3.86 16.92 -8.86
N VAL A 78 -2.95 15.98 -9.10
CA VAL A 78 -1.65 16.25 -9.74
C VAL A 78 -1.85 16.71 -11.20
N ARG A 79 -2.78 16.10 -11.94
CA ARG A 79 -3.11 16.49 -13.34
C ARG A 79 -3.78 17.86 -13.46
N GLN A 80 -4.35 18.40 -12.37
CA GLN A 80 -4.90 19.77 -12.36
C GLN A 80 -3.86 20.85 -12.00
N THR A 81 -2.67 20.48 -11.53
CA THR A 81 -1.59 21.46 -11.27
C THR A 81 -0.97 22.00 -12.55
N SER A 82 -0.48 23.25 -12.53
CA SER A 82 0.24 23.82 -13.68
C SER A 82 1.59 23.12 -13.90
N PRO A 83 2.15 23.14 -15.13
CA PRO A 83 3.46 22.56 -15.41
C PRO A 83 4.58 23.11 -14.53
N GLU A 84 4.52 24.40 -14.21
CA GLU A 84 5.47 25.08 -13.31
C GLU A 84 5.36 24.53 -11.89
N VAL A 85 4.13 24.37 -11.37
CA VAL A 85 3.88 23.79 -10.05
C VAL A 85 4.35 22.35 -9.97
N ARG A 86 4.12 21.54 -11.02
CA ARG A 86 4.64 20.16 -11.07
C ARG A 86 6.16 20.11 -10.98
N THR A 87 6.84 21.01 -11.68
CA THR A 87 8.30 21.09 -11.65
C THR A 87 8.80 21.39 -10.24
N HIS A 88 8.20 22.37 -9.56
CA HIS A 88 8.54 22.67 -8.17
C HIS A 88 8.23 21.52 -7.22
N LEU A 89 7.11 20.82 -7.45
CA LEU A 89 6.71 19.67 -6.65
C LEU A 89 7.66 18.48 -6.83
N MET A 90 8.14 18.23 -8.06
CA MET A 90 9.16 17.20 -8.32
C MET A 90 10.48 17.52 -7.61
N VAL A 91 10.92 18.79 -7.61
CA VAL A 91 12.12 19.23 -6.89
C VAL A 91 11.95 19.08 -5.38
N ALA A 92 10.78 19.41 -4.85
CA ALA A 92 10.49 19.20 -3.43
C ALA A 92 10.44 17.71 -3.07
N ALA A 93 9.82 16.89 -3.93
CA ALA A 93 9.71 15.44 -3.76
C ALA A 93 11.09 14.77 -3.76
N SER A 94 11.99 15.17 -4.68
CA SER A 94 13.36 14.64 -4.70
C SER A 94 14.13 15.01 -3.43
N SER A 95 14.01 16.26 -2.97
CA SER A 95 14.62 16.72 -1.72
C SER A 95 14.11 15.94 -0.50
N LEU A 96 12.80 15.67 -0.46
CA LEU A 96 12.17 14.87 0.59
C LEU A 96 12.67 13.42 0.59
N LEU A 97 12.74 12.79 -0.59
CA LEU A 97 13.23 11.41 -0.73
C LEU A 97 14.70 11.30 -0.31
N GLN A 98 15.52 12.28 -0.66
CA GLN A 98 16.92 12.34 -0.22
C GLN A 98 17.04 12.45 1.31
N ALA A 99 16.21 13.30 1.93
CA ALA A 99 16.16 13.42 3.38
C ALA A 99 15.69 12.10 4.04
N ALA A 100 14.67 11.45 3.47
CA ALA A 100 14.17 10.17 3.97
C ALA A 100 15.22 9.05 3.85
N ALA A 101 15.98 9.00 2.75
CA ALA A 101 17.07 8.05 2.59
C ALA A 101 18.13 8.20 3.70
N GLY A 102 18.52 9.43 4.04
CA GLY A 102 19.44 9.69 5.14
C GLY A 102 18.92 9.27 6.52
N LEU A 103 17.60 9.34 6.75
CA LEU A 103 16.99 8.81 7.98
C LEU A 103 17.04 7.28 8.02
N LEU A 104 16.83 6.61 6.89
CA LEU A 104 16.82 5.15 6.79
C LEU A 104 18.24 4.53 6.88
N GLU A 105 19.29 5.29 6.58
CA GLU A 105 20.69 4.90 6.79
C GLU A 105 21.09 4.88 8.27
N THR A 106 20.25 5.34 9.19
CA THR A 106 20.48 5.22 10.63
C THR A 106 20.03 3.82 11.10
N PRO A 107 20.95 2.88 11.42
CA PRO A 107 20.56 1.56 11.88
C PRO A 107 19.86 1.64 13.25
N PRO A 108 18.71 0.97 13.44
CA PRO A 108 18.05 0.93 14.73
C PRO A 108 18.85 0.11 15.74
N GLN A 109 19.10 0.67 16.92
CA GLN A 109 19.59 -0.09 18.06
C GLN A 109 18.44 -0.84 18.73
N GLY A 110 18.32 -2.13 18.42
CA GLY A 110 17.62 -3.14 19.24
C GLY A 110 16.09 -3.08 19.27
N GLY A 111 15.43 -4.13 18.73
CA GLY A 111 14.01 -4.38 18.93
C GLY A 111 13.62 -5.83 18.60
N SER A 112 13.09 -6.51 19.61
CA SER A 112 12.66 -7.93 19.62
C SER A 112 11.64 -8.30 18.51
N PRO A 113 11.49 -9.60 18.16
CA PRO A 113 10.66 -10.04 17.05
C PRO A 113 9.16 -9.87 17.32
N ARG A 114 8.45 -9.28 16.37
CA ARG A 114 6.98 -9.16 16.34
C ARG A 114 6.35 -10.42 15.74
N GLY A 115 5.20 -10.82 16.26
CA GLY A 115 4.21 -11.64 15.56
C GLY A 115 2.80 -11.05 15.79
N PRO A 116 1.72 -11.63 15.21
CA PRO A 116 1.66 -12.55 14.09
C PRO A 116 1.27 -11.84 12.78
N GLY A 117 1.62 -12.47 11.65
CA GLY A 117 1.30 -11.99 10.31
C GLY A 117 -0.20 -11.97 10.02
N VAL A 118 -0.55 -11.20 9.00
CA VAL A 118 -1.89 -11.14 8.39
C VAL A 118 -2.47 -12.55 8.21
N GLU A 119 -3.75 -12.72 8.53
CA GLU A 119 -4.46 -13.96 8.26
C GLU A 119 -4.52 -14.19 6.75
N ARG A 120 -3.97 -15.33 6.32
CA ARG A 120 -4.12 -15.79 4.95
C ARG A 120 -5.47 -16.50 4.85
N ILE A 121 -6.39 -15.85 4.15
CA ILE A 121 -7.68 -16.43 3.79
C ILE A 121 -7.44 -17.20 2.48
N ASP A 122 -7.49 -18.53 2.56
CA ASP A 122 -7.42 -19.38 1.36
C ASP A 122 -8.73 -19.23 0.57
N LEU A 123 -8.65 -18.59 -0.61
CA LEU A 123 -9.80 -18.34 -1.49
C LEU A 123 -10.11 -19.52 -2.42
N ASP A 124 -9.29 -20.58 -2.36
CA ASP A 124 -9.38 -21.76 -3.22
C ASP A 124 -10.23 -22.89 -2.61
N ALA A 125 -10.99 -22.63 -1.54
CA ALA A 125 -11.95 -23.59 -1.00
C ALA A 125 -13.14 -23.72 -1.96
N ASP A 126 -13.04 -24.65 -2.90
CA ASP A 126 -14.15 -25.07 -3.74
C ASP A 126 -15.32 -25.56 -2.85
N PRO A 127 -16.56 -25.07 -3.06
CA PRO A 127 -17.72 -25.40 -2.22
C PRO A 127 -18.18 -26.86 -2.33
N ASP A 128 -17.52 -27.67 -3.17
CA ASP A 128 -17.86 -29.06 -3.46
C ASP A 128 -17.15 -30.08 -2.55
N ASP A 129 -16.21 -29.66 -1.70
CA ASP A 129 -15.50 -30.51 -0.71
C ASP A 129 -16.12 -30.46 0.72
N ALA A 130 -17.41 -30.11 0.83
CA ALA A 130 -18.13 -30.29 2.08
C ALA A 130 -18.30 -31.81 2.37
N PRO A 131 -17.80 -32.34 3.51
CA PRO A 131 -18.04 -33.74 3.83
C PRO A 131 -19.54 -33.95 4.01
N ASP A 132 -20.08 -34.86 3.20
CA ASP A 132 -21.44 -35.39 3.27
C ASP A 132 -21.74 -35.83 4.71
N LEU A 133 -22.45 -34.96 5.45
CA LEU A 133 -23.06 -35.31 6.73
C LEU A 133 -24.25 -36.20 6.41
N GLY A 134 -23.92 -37.48 6.15
CA GLY A 134 -24.84 -38.54 5.89
C GLY A 134 -25.91 -38.63 6.97
N ASP A 135 -27.13 -38.39 6.52
CA ASP A 135 -28.39 -38.67 7.19
C ASP A 135 -28.34 -40.09 7.80
N THR A 136 -28.54 -40.22 9.10
CA THR A 136 -28.71 -41.53 9.74
C THR A 136 -30.01 -41.50 10.57
N PRO A 137 -30.93 -42.46 10.38
CA PRO A 137 -32.32 -42.40 10.83
C PRO A 137 -32.53 -42.45 12.35
#